data_AF-A0A533VLQ7-F1
#
_entry.id   AF-A0A533VLQ7-F1
#
_cell.length_a   1.000
_cell.length_b   1.000
_cell.length_c   1.000
_cell.angle_alpha   90.00
_cell.angle_beta   90.00
_cell.angle_gamma   90.00
#
_symmetry.space_group_name_H-M   'P 1'
#
loop_
_entity.id
_entity.type
_entity.pdbx_description
1 polymer ?
#
loop_
_entity_poly.entity_id
_entity_poly.type
_entity_poly.pdbx_seq_one_letter_code
_entity_poly.pdbx_strand_id
1 'polypeptide(L)'
;MDDLISDQRKTYDGFQRQLTSNVKPLFDELRDYCLSLGKNVIEDVRMHRIVFCKSMTFRYFADIEPQRDSVIIKIRRDRKESVKETEVKPNESLDEVKRLILDAYTNIH
;
A
#
# COMPACT_ATOMS: atom_id res chain seq x y z
N MET A 1 -16.63 31.31 0.95
CA MET A 1 -17.13 29.95 0.69
C MET A 1 -16.03 29.34 -0.13
N ASP A 2 -14.95 28.98 0.56
CA ASP A 2 -13.67 28.70 -0.10
C ASP A 2 -13.72 27.28 -0.62
N ASP A 3 -13.61 27.19 -1.93
CA ASP A 3 -13.61 25.97 -2.71
C ASP A 3 -12.71 24.92 -2.09
N LEU A 4 -13.33 23.84 -1.60
CA LEU A 4 -12.67 22.54 -1.45
C LEU A 4 -12.28 22.08 -2.85
N ILE A 5 -11.16 22.56 -3.36
CA ILE A 5 -10.42 21.86 -4.41
C ILE A 5 -9.88 20.60 -3.74
N SER A 6 -10.70 19.56 -3.73
CA SER A 6 -10.25 18.18 -3.55
C SER A 6 -9.10 17.98 -4.54
N ASP A 7 -7.89 17.89 -4.03
CA ASP A 7 -6.70 17.61 -4.82
C ASP A 7 -6.87 16.20 -5.40
N GLN A 8 -7.45 16.10 -6.59
CA GLN A 8 -7.72 14.83 -7.28
C GLN A 8 -6.46 13.97 -7.44
N ARG A 9 -5.27 14.56 -7.26
CA ARG A 9 -3.96 13.88 -7.22
C ARG A 9 -3.75 12.99 -5.99
N LYS A 10 -4.56 13.14 -4.93
CA LYS A 10 -4.53 12.31 -3.70
C LYS A 10 -5.62 11.23 -3.69
N THR A 11 -6.16 10.90 -4.86
CA THR A 11 -7.08 9.77 -5.04
C THR A 11 -6.37 8.64 -5.74
N TYR A 12 -6.83 7.40 -5.56
CA TYR A 12 -6.31 6.27 -6.31
C TYR A 12 -6.44 6.48 -7.83
N ASP A 13 -7.53 7.12 -8.28
CA ASP A 13 -7.78 7.43 -9.69
C ASP A 13 -6.74 8.37 -10.31
N GLY A 14 -6.21 9.31 -9.52
CA GLY A 14 -5.07 10.12 -9.92
C GLY A 14 -3.78 9.32 -9.93
N PHE A 15 -3.52 8.56 -8.86
CA PHE A 15 -2.32 7.75 -8.69
C PHE A 15 -2.16 6.70 -9.78
N GLN A 16 -3.21 5.93 -10.09
CA GLN A 16 -3.11 4.79 -11.00
C GLN A 16 -2.74 5.17 -12.44
N ARG A 17 -2.91 6.44 -12.82
CA ARG A 17 -2.51 6.96 -14.15
C ARG A 17 -1.00 6.95 -14.36
N GLN A 18 -0.20 6.91 -13.30
CA GLN A 18 1.26 6.85 -13.39
C GLN A 18 1.80 5.42 -13.44
N LEU A 19 0.95 4.42 -13.19
CA LEU A 19 1.35 3.02 -13.19
C LEU A 19 1.55 2.55 -14.63
N THR A 20 2.63 1.80 -14.87
CA THR A 20 2.81 1.09 -16.13
C THR A 20 1.76 -0.03 -16.25
N SER A 21 1.32 -0.32 -17.48
CA SER A 21 0.23 -1.28 -17.73
C SER A 21 0.55 -2.69 -17.23
N ASN A 22 1.83 -3.06 -17.18
CA ASN A 22 2.29 -4.35 -16.65
C ASN A 22 2.34 -4.40 -15.12
N VAL A 23 2.54 -3.27 -14.43
CA VAL A 23 2.61 -3.20 -12.96
C VAL A 23 1.23 -2.98 -12.35
N LYS A 24 0.32 -2.31 -13.06
CA LYS A 24 -1.02 -1.97 -12.55
C LYS A 24 -1.78 -3.18 -11.96
N PRO A 25 -1.89 -4.35 -12.61
CA PRO A 25 -2.63 -5.48 -12.05
C PRO A 25 -2.05 -5.99 -10.73
N LEU A 26 -0.72 -6.05 -10.64
CA LEU A 26 -0.02 -6.45 -9.41
C LEU A 26 -0.29 -5.43 -8.28
N PHE A 27 -0.23 -4.13 -8.61
CA PHE A 27 -0.48 -3.08 -7.64
C PHE A 27 -1.95 -3.09 -7.16
N ASP A 28 -2.91 -3.24 -8.07
CA ASP A 28 -4.34 -3.36 -7.75
C ASP A 28 -4.57 -4.56 -6.80
N GLU A 29 -3.96 -5.73 -7.06
CA GLU A 29 -4.12 -6.91 -6.22
C GLU A 29 -3.58 -6.71 -4.80
N LEU A 30 -2.40 -6.08 -4.66
CA LEU A 30 -1.81 -5.76 -3.35
C LEU A 30 -2.68 -4.74 -2.58
N ARG A 31 -3.18 -3.72 -3.29
CA ARG A 31 -4.08 -2.70 -2.72
C ARG A 31 -5.37 -3.33 -2.21
N ASP A 32 -6.03 -4.13 -3.04
CA ASP A 32 -7.29 -4.79 -2.69
C ASP A 32 -7.09 -5.75 -1.51
N TYR A 33 -5.97 -6.47 -1.49
CA TYR A 33 -5.61 -7.30 -0.35
C TYR A 33 -5.49 -6.49 0.94
N CYS A 34 -4.70 -5.40 0.94
CA CYS A 34 -4.55 -4.53 2.11
C CYS A 34 -5.89 -3.99 2.62
N LEU A 35 -6.77 -3.52 1.71
CA LEU A 35 -8.10 -3.02 2.05
C LEU A 35 -9.02 -4.11 2.62
N SER A 36 -8.81 -5.37 2.23
CA SER A 36 -9.60 -6.51 2.71
C SER A 36 -9.29 -6.95 4.15
N LEU A 37 -8.15 -6.55 4.73
CA LEU A 37 -7.67 -7.02 6.03
C LEU A 37 -8.55 -6.56 7.22
N GLY A 38 -9.29 -5.47 7.06
CA GLY A 38 -10.27 -5.05 8.06
C GLY A 38 -10.86 -3.67 7.81
N LYS A 39 -11.99 -3.40 8.49
CA LYS A 39 -12.75 -2.15 8.35
C LYS A 39 -12.02 -0.90 8.87
N ASN A 40 -10.94 -1.08 9.62
CA ASN A 40 -10.11 -0.02 10.20
C ASN A 40 -8.83 0.22 9.40
N VAL A 41 -8.69 -0.38 8.21
CA VAL A 41 -7.61 -0.06 7.28
C VAL A 41 -7.89 1.31 6.67
N ILE A 42 -6.88 2.17 6.67
CA ILE A 42 -6.89 3.47 6.04
C ILE A 42 -5.89 3.45 4.88
N GLU A 43 -6.36 3.80 3.69
CA GLU A 43 -5.53 4.04 2.52
C GLU A 43 -5.11 5.52 2.50
N ASP A 44 -3.80 5.77 2.56
CA ASP A 44 -3.18 7.09 2.42
C ASP A 44 -2.44 7.17 1.07
N VAL A 45 -3.11 7.74 0.07
CA VAL A 45 -2.57 7.89 -1.28
C VAL A 45 -1.62 9.09 -1.33
N ARG A 46 -0.37 8.82 -1.71
CA ARG A 46 0.68 9.83 -1.91
C ARG A 46 1.09 9.87 -3.37
N MET A 47 1.80 10.93 -3.75
CA MET A 47 2.18 11.16 -5.15
C MET A 47 2.93 9.97 -5.79
N HIS A 48 3.76 9.24 -5.04
CA HIS A 48 4.61 8.16 -5.57
C HIS A 48 4.41 6.81 -4.87
N ARG A 49 3.48 6.71 -3.91
CA ARG A 49 3.24 5.48 -3.14
C ARG A 49 1.89 5.48 -2.47
N ILE A 50 1.45 4.32 -2.00
CA ILE A 50 0.27 4.19 -1.15
C ILE A 50 0.66 3.56 0.17
N VAL A 51 0.28 4.22 1.25
CA VAL A 51 0.56 3.76 2.61
C VAL A 51 -0.72 3.24 3.22
N PHE A 52 -0.70 2.01 3.74
CA PHE A 52 -1.82 1.41 4.46
C PHE A 52 -1.57 1.46 5.95
N CYS A 53 -2.51 2.10 6.65
CA CYS A 53 -2.49 2.29 8.10
C CYS A 53 -3.58 1.50 8.80
N LYS A 54 -3.32 1.10 10.04
CA LYS A 54 -4.32 0.58 10.96
C LYS A 54 -4.82 1.70 11.87
N SER A 55 -6.12 1.95 11.87
CA SER A 55 -6.82 2.90 12.76
C SER A 55 -6.43 4.37 12.60
N MET A 56 -7.11 5.22 13.36
CA MET A 56 -6.88 6.68 13.45
C MET A 56 -5.51 7.08 13.98
N THR A 57 -4.71 6.16 14.54
CA THR A 57 -3.33 6.47 14.93
C THR A 57 -2.34 6.44 13.77
N PHE A 58 -2.82 6.17 12.55
CA PHE A 58 -2.03 6.16 11.30
C PHE A 58 -0.76 5.32 11.41
N ARG A 59 -0.82 4.20 12.14
CA ARG A 59 0.31 3.28 12.24
C ARG A 59 0.31 2.44 10.98
N TYR A 60 1.27 2.72 10.10
CA TYR A 60 1.37 2.03 8.84
C TYR A 60 1.91 0.60 9.02
N PHE A 61 1.33 -0.34 8.29
CA PHE A 61 1.79 -1.74 8.24
C PHE A 61 2.38 -2.08 6.86
N ALA A 62 1.94 -1.40 5.80
CA ALA A 62 2.47 -1.55 4.44
C ALA A 62 2.64 -0.19 3.77
N ASP A 63 3.76 0.03 3.10
CA ASP A 63 4.04 1.16 2.22
C ASP A 63 4.43 0.58 0.84
N ILE A 64 3.62 0.87 -0.18
CA ILE A 64 3.66 0.22 -1.49
C ILE A 64 4.06 1.25 -2.56
N GLU A 65 5.20 1.01 -3.21
CA GLU A 65 5.81 1.92 -4.17
C GLU A 65 5.91 1.23 -5.54
N PRO A 66 5.24 1.74 -6.58
CA PRO A 66 5.35 1.19 -7.92
C PRO A 66 6.72 1.53 -8.52
N GLN A 67 7.29 0.56 -9.23
CA GLN A 67 8.48 0.75 -10.06
C GLN A 67 8.09 0.63 -11.54
N ARG A 68 9.08 0.66 -12.43
CA ARG A 68 8.86 0.51 -13.87
C ARG A 68 8.28 -0.87 -14.22
N ASP A 69 8.81 -1.92 -13.60
CA ASP A 69 8.52 -3.33 -13.90
C ASP A 69 8.30 -4.19 -12.65
N SER A 70 8.18 -3.57 -11.49
CA SER A 70 7.97 -4.24 -10.20
C SER A 70 7.21 -3.34 -9.21
N VAL A 71 6.95 -3.86 -8.01
CA VAL A 71 6.42 -3.12 -6.87
C VAL A 71 7.32 -3.38 -5.67
N ILE A 72 7.74 -2.32 -4.99
CA ILE A 72 8.42 -2.41 -3.69
C ILE A 72 7.36 -2.34 -2.59
N ILE A 73 7.40 -3.30 -1.67
CA ILE A 73 6.56 -3.35 -0.48
C ILE A 73 7.46 -3.24 0.75
N LYS A 74 7.24 -2.19 1.53
CA LYS A 74 7.88 -1.94 2.82
C LYS A 74 6.89 -2.29 3.93
N ILE A 75 7.21 -3.32 4.71
CA ILE A 75 6.34 -3.91 5.72
C ILE A 75 6.86 -3.55 7.10
N ARG A 76 5.99 -2.98 7.95
CA ARG A 76 6.31 -2.62 9.33
C ARG A 76 5.42 -3.39 10.30
N ARG A 77 6.02 -4.36 11.00
CA ARG A 77 5.33 -5.20 11.98
C ARG A 77 5.17 -4.54 13.35
N ASP A 78 6.21 -3.84 13.80
CA ASP A 78 6.24 -3.08 15.05
C ASP A 78 7.02 -1.77 14.86
N ARG A 79 6.88 -0.82 15.79
CA ARG A 79 7.62 0.46 15.77
C ARG A 79 9.11 0.31 16.14
N LYS A 80 9.47 -0.76 16.84
CA LYS A 80 10.83 -1.06 17.32
C LYS A 80 11.58 -2.01 16.39
N GLU A 81 10.87 -2.70 15.50
CA GLU A 81 11.44 -3.62 14.52
C GLU A 81 11.84 -2.88 13.24
N SER A 82 12.87 -3.39 12.55
CA SER A 82 13.26 -2.86 11.25
C SER A 82 12.17 -3.12 10.21
N VAL A 83 12.00 -2.19 9.27
CA VAL A 83 11.11 -2.36 8.13
C VAL A 83 11.66 -3.48 7.25
N LYS A 84 10.82 -4.45 6.90
CA LYS A 84 11.15 -5.48 5.89
C LYS A 84 10.78 -4.94 4.52
N GLU A 85 11.75 -4.84 3.63
CA GLU A 85 11.54 -4.45 2.24
C GLU A 85 11.58 -5.68 1.35
N THR A 86 10.61 -5.79 0.45
CA THR A 86 10.57 -6.83 -0.58
C THR A 86 10.17 -6.20 -1.91
N GLU A 87 10.73 -6.69 -2.99
CA GLU A 87 10.34 -6.32 -4.36
C GLU A 87 9.61 -7.51 -4.97
N VAL A 88 8.54 -7.23 -5.71
CA VAL A 88 7.73 -8.25 -6.38
C VAL A 88 7.52 -7.83 -7.83
N LYS A 89 7.72 -8.78 -8.74
CA LYS A 89 7.49 -8.59 -10.18
C LYS A 89 6.14 -9.14 -10.61
N PRO A 90 5.58 -8.66 -11.73
CA PRO A 90 4.40 -9.26 -12.33
C PRO A 90 4.60 -10.77 -12.54
N ASN A 91 3.56 -11.55 -12.22
CA ASN A 91 3.51 -13.03 -12.29
C ASN A 91 4.26 -13.79 -11.19
N GLU A 92 4.90 -13.13 -10.23
CA GLU A 92 5.41 -13.79 -9.03
C GLU A 92 4.27 -14.10 -8.05
N SER A 93 4.43 -15.16 -7.25
CA SER A 93 3.44 -15.47 -6.19
C SER A 93 3.45 -14.39 -5.12
N LEU A 94 2.25 -14.00 -4.67
CA LEU A 94 2.07 -13.05 -3.58
C LEU A 94 1.89 -13.71 -2.21
N ASP A 95 1.97 -15.04 -2.11
CA ASP A 95 1.58 -15.75 -0.89
C ASP A 95 2.43 -15.36 0.31
N GLU A 96 3.75 -15.23 0.13
CA GLU A 96 4.65 -14.80 1.21
C GLU A 96 4.42 -13.34 1.58
N VAL A 97 4.35 -12.43 0.59
CA VAL A 97 4.18 -11.00 0.89
C VAL A 97 2.83 -10.75 1.56
N LYS A 98 1.76 -11.40 1.11
CA LYS A 98 0.43 -11.32 1.74
C LYS A 98 0.47 -11.80 3.18
N ARG A 99 1.15 -12.92 3.46
CA ARG A 99 1.34 -13.43 4.83
C ARG A 99 2.07 -12.43 5.73
N LEU A 100 3.13 -11.79 5.22
CA LEU A 100 3.89 -10.79 5.96
C LEU A 100 3.08 -9.52 6.22
N ILE A 101 2.30 -9.06 5.24
CA ILE A 101 1.39 -7.92 5.39
C ILE A 101 0.32 -8.22 6.44
N LEU A 102 -0.28 -9.42 6.41
CA LEU A 102 -1.28 -9.83 7.39
C LEU A 102 -0.71 -9.87 8.81
N ASP A 103 0.48 -10.44 8.98
CA ASP A 103 1.16 -10.46 10.28
C ASP A 103 1.45 -9.03 10.77
N ALA A 104 1.94 -8.15 9.89
CA ALA A 104 2.18 -6.75 10.23
C ALA A 104 0.90 -5.99 10.61
N TYR A 105 -0.18 -6.13 9.83
CA TYR A 105 -1.48 -5.56 10.15
C TYR A 105 -2.02 -6.07 11.50
N THR A 106 -1.81 -7.36 11.80
CA THR A 106 -2.27 -7.96 13.05
C THR A 106 -1.52 -7.39 14.25
N ASN A 107 -0.19 -7.29 14.16
CA ASN A 107 0.68 -6.95 15.28
C ASN A 107 0.94 -5.43 15.43
N ILE A 108 0.75 -4.62 14.40
CA ILE A 108 0.90 -3.18 14.54
C ILE A 108 -0.22 -2.65 15.45
N HIS A 109 0.17 -1.97 16.51
CA HIS A 109 -0.71 -1.39 17.51
C HIS A 109 -0.24 -0.02 17.86
#